data_AF-Q53PA5-F1
#
_entry.id   AF-Q53PA5-F1
#
_cell.length_a   1.000
_cell.length_b   1.000
_cell.length_c   1.000
_cell.angle_alpha   90.00
_cell.angle_beta   90.00
_cell.angle_gamma   90.00
#
_symmetry.space_group_name_H-M   'P 1'
#
loop_
_entity.id
_entity.type
_entity.pdbx_description
1 polymer ?
#
loop_
_entity_poly.entity_id
_entity_poly.type
_entity_poly.pdbx_seq_one_letter_code
_entity_poly.pdbx_strand_id
1 'polypeptide(L)'
;MLLDEESLSDGGEEFISSAVDIVHGHTVINQENLTGHWRLYNDYFSKEPTYLDVQFRRRFRMRQPLFLRIMNAIEAHNEYFVQKRNATGILGLSCLQKVTTVSRMLCYGIATDAIDEYVRIGGSTVIESFKRFVVAVDEVYGEEYMRTPNENDKARLLAQGGERGLPGKLGSLDCLHW
;
A
#
# COMPACT_ATOMS: atom_id res chain seq x y z
N MET A 1 33.32 60.09 37.57
CA MET A 1 32.75 58.75 37.81
C MET A 1 33.58 57.82 36.94
N LEU A 2 34.68 57.28 37.50
CA LEU A 2 34.79 55.92 38.10
C LEU A 2 34.62 54.85 37.00
N LEU A 3 35.72 54.23 36.51
CA LEU A 3 36.30 52.93 36.97
C LEU A 3 35.27 51.78 36.78
N ASP A 4 35.48 50.64 36.10
CA ASP A 4 36.64 49.71 36.02
C ASP A 4 36.54 48.71 34.83
N GLU A 5 37.64 47.97 34.66
CA GLU A 5 37.90 46.78 33.82
C GLU A 5 37.13 45.49 34.22
N GLU A 6 37.41 44.41 33.45
CA GLU A 6 37.13 42.96 33.65
C GLU A 6 35.80 42.39 33.09
N SER A 7 35.74 41.18 32.53
CA SER A 7 36.70 40.25 31.90
C SER A 7 35.88 39.07 31.31
N LEU A 8 36.54 38.27 30.47
CA LEU A 8 36.14 37.04 29.76
C LEU A 8 35.03 36.14 30.38
N SER A 9 34.22 35.55 29.49
CA SER A 9 33.74 34.15 29.52
C SER A 9 32.91 33.91 28.24
N ASP A 10 33.43 33.28 27.18
CA ASP A 10 33.42 31.82 26.92
C ASP A 10 32.04 31.14 26.97
N GLY A 11 31.79 30.31 25.95
CA GLY A 11 30.64 29.41 25.79
C GLY A 11 29.44 30.07 25.08
N GLY A 12 28.99 29.68 23.90
CA GLY A 12 29.21 28.47 23.11
C GLY A 12 28.04 28.44 22.11
N GLU A 13 28.30 27.97 20.89
CA GLU A 13 27.26 27.72 19.91
C GLU A 13 26.25 26.70 20.48
N GLU A 14 25.06 27.14 20.89
CA GLU A 14 23.96 26.22 21.20
C GLU A 14 23.29 25.77 19.89
N PHE A 15 23.97 24.84 19.23
CA PHE A 15 23.33 23.77 18.49
C PHE A 15 22.30 23.09 19.41
N ILE A 16 21.01 23.25 19.13
CA ILE A 16 19.97 22.42 19.75
C ILE A 16 20.03 21.04 19.09
N SER A 17 21.00 20.26 19.55
CA SER A 17 21.06 18.82 19.39
C SER A 17 20.25 18.15 20.51
N SER A 18 19.54 17.09 20.14
CA SER A 18 19.11 16.01 21.02
C SER A 18 17.99 16.30 22.03
N ALA A 19 16.75 16.06 21.59
CA ALA A 19 15.82 15.25 22.39
C ALA A 19 15.83 13.83 21.80
N VAL A 20 16.90 13.08 22.07
CA VAL A 20 16.93 11.62 21.89
C VAL A 20 16.38 11.01 23.18
N ASP A 21 15.08 10.70 23.19
CA ASP A 21 14.51 9.86 24.23
C ASP A 21 14.98 8.41 23.99
N ILE A 22 16.05 8.02 24.67
CA ILE A 22 16.57 6.65 24.68
C ILE A 22 15.65 5.81 25.57
N VAL A 23 14.60 5.25 24.98
CA VAL A 23 13.86 4.11 25.54
C VAL A 23 14.40 2.84 24.89
N HIS A 24 14.86 1.90 25.70
CA HIS A 24 15.45 0.64 25.27
C HIS A 24 14.58 -0.08 24.22
N GLY A 25 15.11 -0.22 23.00
CA GLY A 25 14.86 -1.41 22.19
C GLY A 25 14.16 -1.25 20.84
N HIS A 26 13.72 -0.07 20.41
CA HIS A 26 13.30 0.14 19.01
C HIS A 26 13.49 1.60 18.62
N THR A 27 14.44 1.88 17.73
CA THR A 27 14.53 3.17 17.04
C THR A 27 13.20 3.35 16.28
N VAL A 28 12.35 4.28 16.71
CA VAL A 28 11.11 4.58 15.98
C VAL A 28 11.49 5.42 14.77
N ILE A 29 11.66 4.77 13.62
CA ILE A 29 12.06 5.44 12.38
C ILE A 29 10.84 6.12 11.75
N ASN A 30 10.52 7.31 12.25
CA ASN A 30 9.35 8.11 11.83
C ASN A 30 9.35 8.50 10.35
N GLN A 31 10.53 8.59 9.73
CA GLN A 31 10.68 9.02 8.35
C GLN A 31 10.42 7.90 7.34
N GLU A 32 10.49 6.64 7.76
CA GLU A 32 10.41 5.49 6.84
C GLU A 32 8.99 5.23 6.33
N ASN A 33 7.96 5.38 7.15
CA ASN A 33 6.57 5.17 6.72
C ASN A 33 6.16 6.13 5.60
N LEU A 34 6.47 7.42 5.78
CA LEU A 34 6.21 8.45 4.78
C LEU A 34 7.09 8.27 3.54
N THR A 35 8.36 7.93 3.73
CA THR A 35 9.29 7.67 2.62
C THR A 35 8.82 6.49 1.77
N GLY A 36 8.39 5.39 2.41
CA GLY A 36 7.84 4.23 1.74
C GLY A 36 6.57 4.55 0.96
N HIS A 37 5.67 5.37 1.52
CA HIS A 37 4.48 5.84 0.82
C HIS A 37 4.85 6.63 -0.45
N TRP A 38 5.69 7.65 -0.32
CA TRP A 38 6.07 8.50 -1.46
C TRP A 38 6.83 7.73 -2.53
N ARG A 39 7.67 6.77 -2.14
CA ARG A 39 8.35 5.88 -3.09
C ARG A 39 7.35 5.08 -3.92
N LEU A 40 6.37 4.44 -3.28
CA LEU A 40 5.31 3.70 -3.98
C LEU A 40 4.49 4.60 -4.89
N TYR A 41 4.14 5.79 -4.40
CA TYR A 41 3.39 6.76 -5.18
C TYR A 41 4.17 7.20 -6.42
N ASN A 42 5.44 7.58 -6.28
CA ASN A 42 6.28 7.98 -7.40
C ASN A 42 6.57 6.85 -8.38
N ASP A 43 6.64 5.61 -7.90
CA ASP A 43 6.91 4.46 -8.75
C ASP A 43 5.73 4.13 -9.69
N TYR A 44 4.49 4.36 -9.26
CA TYR A 44 3.31 3.85 -9.98
C TYR A 44 2.18 4.86 -10.23
N PHE A 45 2.01 5.86 -9.37
CA PHE A 45 0.79 6.68 -9.30
C PHE A 45 1.01 8.18 -9.53
N SER A 46 2.26 8.64 -9.60
CA SER A 46 2.56 10.04 -9.91
C SER A 46 2.20 10.37 -11.36
N LYS A 47 2.22 11.67 -11.69
CA LYS A 47 1.99 12.16 -13.05
C LYS A 47 3.00 11.59 -14.06
N GLU A 48 4.23 11.38 -13.61
CA GLU A 48 5.34 10.82 -14.39
C GLU A 48 5.92 9.65 -13.58
N PRO A 49 5.29 8.47 -13.61
CA PRO A 49 5.67 7.36 -12.75
C PRO A 49 6.95 6.69 -13.26
N THR A 50 7.78 6.18 -12.34
CA THR A 50 8.97 5.38 -12.68
C THR A 50 8.60 4.18 -13.56
N TYR A 51 7.45 3.56 -13.28
CA TYR A 51 6.95 2.41 -14.02
C TYR A 51 5.66 2.74 -14.78
N LEU A 52 5.64 2.39 -16.07
CA LEU A 52 4.49 2.57 -16.95
C LEU A 52 3.41 1.50 -16.72
N ASP A 53 2.22 1.70 -17.28
CA ASP A 53 1.05 0.81 -17.11
C ASP A 53 1.37 -0.67 -17.45
N VAL A 54 2.18 -0.92 -18.48
CA VAL A 54 2.61 -2.28 -18.85
C VAL A 54 3.35 -2.97 -17.70
N GLN A 55 4.23 -2.24 -17.02
CA GLN A 55 4.99 -2.76 -15.88
C GLN A 55 4.10 -2.88 -14.64
N PHE A 56 3.19 -1.94 -14.42
CA PHE A 56 2.17 -2.06 -13.38
C PHE A 56 1.37 -3.34 -13.55
N ARG A 57 0.81 -3.57 -14.74
CA ARG A 57 0.00 -4.75 -15.06
C ARG A 57 0.79 -6.04 -14.93
N ARG A 58 2.08 -6.06 -15.29
CA ARG A 58 2.94 -7.22 -15.08
C ARG A 58 3.18 -7.52 -13.58
N ARG A 59 3.33 -6.49 -12.75
CA ARG A 59 3.64 -6.63 -11.32
C ARG A 59 2.42 -6.93 -10.45
N PHE A 60 1.30 -6.27 -10.73
CA PHE A 60 0.05 -6.39 -9.97
C PHE A 60 -1.01 -7.27 -10.64
N ARG A 61 -0.71 -7.83 -11.82
CA ARG A 61 -1.60 -8.71 -12.61
C ARG A 61 -2.98 -8.10 -12.92
N MET A 62 -3.14 -6.79 -12.73
CA MET A 62 -4.35 -6.03 -12.96
C MET A 62 -4.02 -4.63 -13.48
N ARG A 63 -5.02 -3.94 -14.05
CA ARG A 63 -4.86 -2.55 -14.49
C ARG A 63 -4.86 -1.60 -13.28
N GLN A 64 -4.12 -0.51 -13.36
CA GLN A 64 -4.02 0.48 -12.27
C GLN A 64 -5.37 1.05 -11.80
N PRO A 65 -6.35 1.38 -12.68
CA PRO A 65 -7.66 1.86 -12.23
C PRO A 65 -8.44 0.83 -11.40
N LEU A 66 -8.30 -0.46 -11.70
CA LEU A 66 -8.94 -1.53 -10.91
C LEU A 66 -8.31 -1.64 -9.51
N PHE A 67 -6.97 -1.57 -9.45
CA PHE A 67 -6.25 -1.53 -8.18
C PHE A 67 -6.72 -0.36 -7.30
N LEU A 68 -6.83 0.84 -7.86
CA LEU A 68 -7.31 2.02 -7.14
C LEU A 68 -8.76 1.86 -6.67
N ARG A 69 -9.64 1.28 -7.51
CA ARG A 69 -11.03 1.00 -7.12
C ARG A 69 -11.09 0.05 -5.92
N ILE A 70 -10.31 -1.03 -5.93
CA ILE A 70 -10.24 -2.00 -4.82
C ILE A 70 -9.69 -1.32 -3.56
N MET A 71 -8.58 -0.60 -3.68
CA MET A 71 -7.94 0.10 -2.57
C MET A 71 -8.90 1.10 -1.90
N ASN A 72 -9.56 1.94 -2.68
CA ASN A 72 -10.50 2.94 -2.17
C ASN A 72 -11.72 2.30 -1.51
N ALA A 73 -12.25 1.22 -2.09
CA ALA A 73 -13.38 0.50 -1.50
C ALA A 73 -13.01 -0.13 -0.15
N ILE A 74 -11.81 -0.72 -0.05
CA ILE A 74 -11.32 -1.32 1.19
C ILE A 74 -11.03 -0.26 2.25
N GLU A 75 -10.44 0.88 1.87
CA GLU A 75 -10.21 2.00 2.79
C GLU A 75 -11.51 2.56 3.36
N ALA A 76 -12.54 2.69 2.52
CA ALA A 76 -13.86 3.15 2.94
C ALA A 76 -14.59 2.13 3.84
N HIS A 77 -14.38 0.84 3.60
CA HIS A 77 -15.08 -0.24 4.32
C HIS A 77 -14.43 -0.57 5.67
N ASN A 78 -13.10 -0.55 5.77
CA ASN A 78 -12.40 -1.02 6.95
C ASN A 78 -11.44 0.04 7.51
N GLU A 79 -11.77 0.52 8.71
CA GLU A 79 -11.06 1.58 9.43
C GLU A 79 -9.56 1.27 9.66
N TYR A 80 -9.16 0.00 9.65
CA TYR A 80 -7.74 -0.38 9.72
C TYR A 80 -6.92 0.17 8.55
N PHE A 81 -7.50 0.28 7.36
CA PHE A 81 -6.78 0.74 6.16
C PHE A 81 -6.66 2.26 6.10
N VAL A 82 -7.55 2.99 6.77
CA VAL A 82 -7.47 4.44 6.91
C VAL A 82 -6.15 4.82 7.60
N GLN A 83 -5.40 5.73 6.96
CA GLN A 83 -4.15 6.22 7.55
C GLN A 83 -4.44 7.13 8.74
N LYS A 84 -3.86 6.81 9.89
CA LYS A 84 -4.08 7.53 11.15
C LYS A 84 -2.78 7.89 11.83
N ARG A 85 -2.82 8.92 12.68
CA ARG A 85 -1.74 9.21 13.61
C ARG A 85 -1.83 8.28 14.82
N ASN A 86 -0.70 7.79 15.30
CA ASN A 86 -0.64 7.04 16.55
C ASN A 86 -0.72 8.00 17.77
N ALA A 87 -0.69 7.44 18.98
CA ALA A 87 -0.80 8.21 20.23
C ALA A 87 0.30 9.27 20.40
N THR A 88 1.45 9.10 19.72
CA THR A 88 2.57 10.04 19.71
C THR A 88 2.52 11.02 18.52
N GLY A 89 1.41 11.05 17.78
CA GLY A 89 1.19 11.98 16.67
C GLY A 89 1.88 11.60 15.36
N ILE A 90 2.56 10.46 15.27
CA ILE A 90 3.26 9.98 14.07
C ILE A 90 2.26 9.35 13.10
N LEU A 91 2.38 9.69 11.82
CA LEU A 91 1.52 9.11 10.77
C LEU A 91 1.88 7.64 10.53
N GLY A 92 0.90 6.76 10.69
CA GLY A 92 1.04 5.33 10.42
C GLY A 92 1.12 5.00 8.94
N LEU A 93 1.17 3.71 8.62
CA LEU A 93 1.17 3.20 7.26
C LEU A 93 -0.12 3.56 6.50
N SER A 94 0.06 4.04 5.27
CA SER A 94 -1.05 4.36 4.37
C SER A 94 -1.80 3.13 3.86
N CYS A 95 -3.05 3.33 3.43
CA CYS A 95 -3.80 2.28 2.71
C CYS A 95 -3.01 1.77 1.50
N LEU A 96 -2.41 2.69 0.73
CA LEU A 96 -1.59 2.36 -0.44
C LEU A 96 -0.47 1.37 -0.10
N GLN A 97 0.25 1.59 1.00
CA GLN A 97 1.31 0.69 1.45
C GLN A 97 0.76 -0.70 1.82
N LYS A 98 -0.31 -0.75 2.63
CA LYS A 98 -0.91 -2.01 3.09
C LYS A 98 -1.47 -2.82 1.92
N VAL A 99 -2.28 -2.21 1.06
CA VAL A 99 -2.92 -2.86 -0.09
C VAL A 99 -1.90 -3.25 -1.15
N THR A 100 -0.87 -2.44 -1.40
CA THR A 100 0.22 -2.79 -2.34
C THR A 100 0.96 -4.04 -1.88
N THR A 101 1.32 -4.11 -0.60
CA THR A 101 1.98 -5.27 0.00
C THR A 101 1.14 -6.53 -0.15
N VAL A 102 -0.14 -6.47 0.22
CA VAL A 102 -1.06 -7.62 0.10
C VAL A 102 -1.26 -8.03 -1.36
N SER A 103 -1.43 -7.07 -2.26
CA SER A 103 -1.59 -7.35 -3.69
C SER A 103 -0.36 -8.05 -4.27
N ARG A 104 0.84 -7.65 -3.84
CA ARG A 104 2.09 -8.31 -4.27
C ARG A 104 2.23 -9.72 -3.70
N MET A 105 1.83 -9.95 -2.45
CA MET A 105 1.74 -11.32 -1.90
C MET A 105 0.88 -12.21 -2.78
N LEU A 106 -0.33 -11.73 -3.12
CA LEU A 106 -1.29 -12.48 -3.94
C LEU A 106 -0.78 -12.71 -5.38
N CYS A 107 -0.15 -11.72 -5.98
CA CYS A 107 0.30 -11.80 -7.37
C CYS A 107 1.52 -12.67 -7.59
N TYR A 108 2.40 -12.79 -6.58
CA TYR A 108 3.64 -13.54 -6.69
C TYR A 108 3.63 -14.86 -5.91
N GLY A 109 2.72 -15.04 -4.95
CA GLY A 109 2.69 -16.21 -4.07
C GLY A 109 3.91 -16.30 -3.14
N ILE A 110 4.51 -15.15 -2.80
CA ILE A 110 5.75 -15.08 -2.02
C ILE A 110 5.42 -14.87 -0.54
N ALA A 111 6.26 -15.44 0.34
CA ALA A 111 6.23 -15.24 1.78
C ALA A 111 6.47 -13.77 2.18
N THR A 112 6.07 -13.44 3.41
CA THR A 112 6.03 -12.06 3.93
C THR A 112 7.41 -11.43 4.11
N ASP A 113 8.42 -12.25 4.31
CA ASP A 113 9.83 -11.87 4.51
C ASP A 113 10.45 -11.23 3.25
N ALA A 114 10.11 -11.71 2.06
CA ALA A 114 10.63 -11.15 0.79
C ALA A 114 9.96 -9.83 0.38
N ILE A 115 8.89 -9.41 1.06
CA ILE A 115 8.14 -8.19 0.72
C ILE A 115 8.62 -6.98 1.53
N ASP A 116 9.26 -7.24 2.68
CA ASP A 116 9.78 -6.22 3.57
C ASP A 116 10.83 -5.31 2.86
N GLU A 117 11.65 -5.86 1.96
CA GLU A 117 12.69 -5.09 1.28
C GLU A 117 12.14 -3.93 0.42
N TYR A 118 10.94 -4.09 -0.14
CA TYR A 118 10.38 -3.09 -1.05
C TYR A 118 9.49 -2.05 -0.34
N VAL A 119 8.64 -2.49 0.59
CA VAL A 119 7.65 -1.60 1.25
C VAL A 119 8.08 -1.20 2.67
N ARG A 120 9.10 -1.86 3.24
CA ARG A 120 9.61 -1.64 4.61
C ARG A 120 8.48 -1.72 5.64
N ILE A 121 7.79 -2.85 5.66
CA ILE A 121 6.68 -3.12 6.58
C ILE A 121 7.02 -4.41 7.33
N GLY A 122 7.02 -4.34 8.66
CA GLY A 122 7.24 -5.51 9.49
C GLY A 122 6.24 -6.64 9.18
N GLY A 123 6.74 -7.87 9.09
CA GLY A 123 5.97 -9.04 8.65
C GLY A 123 4.66 -9.27 9.41
N SER A 124 4.59 -8.95 10.71
CA SER A 124 3.35 -9.02 11.49
C SER A 124 2.25 -8.11 10.95
N THR A 125 2.61 -6.91 10.49
CA THR A 125 1.69 -5.94 9.89
C THR A 125 1.25 -6.39 8.50
N VAL A 126 2.14 -7.05 7.76
CA VAL A 126 1.81 -7.65 6.46
C VAL A 126 0.75 -8.75 6.62
N ILE A 127 0.95 -9.67 7.58
CA ILE A 127 0.01 -10.76 7.87
C ILE A 127 -1.34 -10.21 8.31
N GLU A 128 -1.35 -9.22 9.21
CA GLU A 128 -2.58 -8.60 9.69
C GLU A 128 -3.32 -7.85 8.56
N SER A 129 -2.58 -7.10 7.74
CA SER A 129 -3.15 -6.44 6.56
C SER A 129 -3.74 -7.45 5.59
N PHE A 130 -3.08 -8.59 5.37
CA PHE A 130 -3.58 -9.65 4.50
C PHE A 130 -4.90 -10.23 4.99
N LYS A 131 -4.99 -10.59 6.28
CA LYS A 131 -6.22 -11.12 6.88
C LYS A 131 -7.38 -10.15 6.73
N ARG A 132 -7.17 -8.88 7.09
CA ARG A 132 -8.20 -7.84 7.00
C ARG A 132 -8.59 -7.52 5.57
N PHE A 133 -7.63 -7.56 4.65
CA PHE A 133 -7.86 -7.34 3.23
C PHE A 133 -8.78 -8.42 2.66
N VAL A 134 -8.51 -9.70 2.92
CA VAL A 134 -9.34 -10.80 2.40
C VAL A 134 -10.78 -10.71 2.91
N VAL A 135 -10.97 -10.45 4.22
CA VAL A 135 -12.30 -10.25 4.79
C VAL A 135 -13.00 -9.04 4.16
N ALA A 136 -12.31 -7.90 4.05
CA ALA A 136 -12.89 -6.70 3.43
C ALA A 136 -13.25 -6.92 1.95
N VAL A 137 -12.44 -7.66 1.19
CA VAL A 137 -12.74 -8.00 -0.21
C VAL A 137 -13.98 -8.87 -0.30
N ASP A 138 -14.10 -9.88 0.54
CA ASP A 138 -15.28 -10.76 0.58
C ASP A 138 -16.54 -9.98 0.97
N GLU A 139 -16.47 -9.13 1.98
CA GLU A 139 -17.61 -8.31 2.41
C GLU A 139 -18.02 -7.26 1.35
N VAL A 140 -17.07 -6.66 0.63
CA VAL A 140 -17.34 -5.63 -0.38
C VAL A 140 -17.78 -6.23 -1.72
N TYR A 141 -17.19 -7.36 -2.12
CA TYR A 141 -17.32 -7.90 -3.48
C TYR A 141 -17.91 -9.31 -3.53
N GLY A 142 -18.12 -9.97 -2.39
CA GLY A 142 -18.53 -11.37 -2.33
C GLY A 142 -19.85 -11.65 -3.05
N GLU A 143 -20.87 -10.84 -2.76
CA GLU A 143 -22.20 -10.97 -3.36
C GLU A 143 -22.21 -10.73 -4.87
N GLU A 144 -21.33 -9.87 -5.39
CA GLU A 144 -21.30 -9.56 -6.82
C GLU A 144 -20.38 -10.52 -7.60
N TYR A 145 -19.19 -10.81 -7.07
CA TYR A 145 -18.09 -11.44 -7.82
C TYR A 145 -17.66 -12.81 -7.30
N MET A 146 -17.96 -13.17 -6.05
CA MET A 146 -17.53 -14.46 -5.46
C MET A 146 -18.68 -15.49 -5.35
N ARG A 147 -19.89 -15.10 -5.73
CA ARG A 147 -21.03 -16.02 -5.88
C ARG A 147 -20.94 -16.88 -7.14
N THR A 148 -21.77 -17.93 -7.19
CA THR A 148 -21.96 -18.70 -8.42
C THR A 148 -22.53 -17.81 -9.54
N PRO A 149 -21.98 -17.88 -10.78
CA PRO A 149 -22.49 -17.12 -11.92
C PRO A 149 -23.96 -17.44 -12.22
N ASN A 150 -24.78 -16.41 -12.38
CA ASN A 150 -26.18 -16.54 -12.78
C ASN A 150 -26.29 -16.51 -14.32
N GLU A 151 -27.50 -16.69 -14.86
CA GLU A 151 -27.71 -16.71 -16.31
C GLU A 151 -27.30 -15.40 -17.00
N ASN A 152 -27.46 -14.25 -16.35
CA ASN A 152 -27.02 -12.96 -16.89
C ASN A 152 -25.48 -12.87 -16.97
N ASP A 153 -24.77 -13.38 -15.96
CA ASP A 153 -23.30 -13.43 -15.97
C ASP A 153 -22.81 -14.33 -17.10
N LYS A 154 -23.43 -15.51 -17.26
CA LYS A 154 -23.10 -16.45 -18.34
C LYS A 154 -23.33 -15.82 -19.72
N ALA A 155 -24.50 -15.20 -19.92
CA ALA A 155 -24.82 -14.53 -21.18
C ALA A 155 -23.83 -13.39 -21.50
N ARG A 156 -23.51 -12.57 -20.50
CA ARG A 156 -22.52 -11.49 -20.64
C ARG A 156 -21.13 -12.03 -21.01
N LEU A 157 -20.68 -13.08 -20.32
CA LEU A 157 -19.37 -13.70 -20.58
C LEU A 157 -19.33 -14.34 -21.98
N LEU A 158 -20.41 -14.99 -22.41
CA LEU A 158 -20.51 -15.57 -23.75
C LEU A 158 -20.52 -14.50 -24.85
N ALA A 159 -21.22 -13.39 -24.65
CA ALA A 159 -21.23 -12.27 -25.59
C ALA A 159 -19.82 -11.68 -25.75
N GLN A 160 -19.13 -11.41 -24.63
CA GLN A 160 -17.75 -10.92 -24.63
C GLN A 160 -16.77 -11.92 -25.26
N GLY A 161 -16.97 -13.23 -25.04
CA GLY A 161 -16.20 -14.27 -25.70
C GLY A 161 -16.43 -14.29 -27.21
N GLY A 162 -17.69 -14.14 -27.65
CA GLY A 162 -18.07 -14.08 -29.06
C GLY A 162 -17.44 -12.90 -29.80
N GLU A 163 -17.48 -11.70 -29.21
CA GLU A 163 -16.83 -10.49 -29.76
C GLU A 163 -15.31 -10.67 -29.97
N ARG A 164 -14.69 -11.52 -29.15
CA ARG A 164 -13.24 -11.80 -29.17
C ARG A 164 -12.87 -13.05 -29.98
N GLY A 165 -13.81 -13.63 -30.73
CA GLY A 165 -13.56 -14.82 -31.56
C GLY A 165 -13.47 -16.14 -30.78
N LEU A 166 -14.02 -16.18 -29.56
CA LEU A 166 -14.06 -17.35 -28.68
C LEU A 166 -15.51 -17.76 -28.34
N PRO A 167 -16.35 -18.05 -29.34
CA PRO A 167 -17.74 -18.45 -29.11
C PRO A 167 -17.79 -19.76 -28.30
N GLY A 168 -18.54 -19.77 -27.21
CA GLY A 168 -18.81 -20.97 -26.41
C GLY A 168 -17.81 -21.32 -25.31
N LYS A 169 -16.75 -20.52 -25.08
CA LYS A 169 -15.80 -20.77 -23.98
C LYS A 169 -16.18 -20.04 -22.70
N LEU A 170 -16.95 -20.72 -21.85
CA LEU A 170 -17.15 -20.30 -20.46
C LEU A 170 -16.01 -20.84 -19.59
N GLY A 171 -15.24 -19.96 -18.92
CA GLY A 171 -14.35 -20.38 -17.84
C GLY A 171 -12.85 -20.49 -18.13
N SER A 172 -12.35 -20.06 -19.30
CA SER A 172 -10.91 -19.85 -19.47
C SER A 172 -10.57 -18.38 -19.27
N LEU A 173 -10.08 -18.02 -18.09
CA LEU A 173 -9.54 -16.69 -17.78
C LEU A 173 -8.39 -16.31 -18.72
N ASP A 174 -7.58 -17.29 -19.14
CA ASP A 174 -6.46 -17.11 -20.07
C ASP A 174 -6.91 -16.67 -21.47
N CYS A 175 -8.15 -16.94 -21.84
CA CYS A 175 -8.71 -16.55 -23.14
C CYS A 175 -9.24 -15.10 -23.16
N LEU A 176 -9.30 -14.41 -22.02
CA LEU A 176 -9.80 -13.03 -21.91
C LEU A 176 -8.71 -11.95 -22.08
N HIS A 177 -7.48 -12.35 -22.43
CA HIS A 177 -6.31 -11.47 -22.43
C HIS A 177 -5.60 -11.32 -23.78
N TRP A 178 -6.15 -11.90 -24.85
CA TRP A 178 -5.68 -11.74 -26.24
C TRP A 178 -6.40 -10.59 -26.95
#